data_AF-A0A928XDY8-F1
#
_entry.id   AF-A0A928XDY8-F1
#
_cell.length_a   1.000
_cell.length_b   1.000
_cell.length_c   1.000
_cell.angle_alpha   90.00
_cell.angle_beta   90.00
_cell.angle_gamma   90.00
#
_symmetry.space_group_name_H-M   'P 1'
#
loop_
_entity.id
_entity.type
_entity.pdbx_description
1 polymer ?
#
loop_
_entity_poly.entity_id
_entity_poly.type
_entity_poly.pdbx_seq_one_letter_code
_entity_poly.pdbx_strand_id
1 'polypeptide(L)'
;MDGARILAEHLAMEFDVINDLGEIDRSSTGYLPRTEHQIAADKLFRFPNQSIRGWETALAAQQRMVKAIHTLIENDKSTGDIAIVSHGGVAALYLCYLKACPIDRGYEQPGTKGGNYYCFEAQSKLLVHGWQPIDP
;
A
#
# COMPACT_ATOMS: atom_id res chain seq x y z
N MET A 1 -10.88 2.23 -6.17
CA MET A 1 -12.14 2.99 -5.97
C MET A 1 -13.24 2.10 -5.42
N ASP A 2 -13.56 0.95 -6.03
CA ASP A 2 -14.67 0.10 -5.57
C ASP A 2 -14.59 -0.31 -4.09
N GLY A 3 -13.41 -0.69 -3.59
CA GLY A 3 -13.23 -1.06 -2.18
C GLY A 3 -13.55 0.07 -1.20
N ALA A 4 -13.14 1.30 -1.51
CA ALA A 4 -13.44 2.48 -0.69
C ALA A 4 -14.95 2.78 -0.71
N ARG A 5 -15.58 2.69 -1.88
CA ARG A 5 -17.03 2.90 -2.04
C ARG A 5 -17.84 1.92 -1.19
N ILE A 6 -17.48 0.63 -1.16
CA ILE A 6 -18.18 -0.37 -0.34
C ILE A 6 -18.14 0.00 1.15
N LEU A 7 -16.97 0.39 1.67
CA LEU A 7 -16.83 0.81 3.07
C LEU A 7 -17.59 2.11 3.34
N ALA A 8 -17.44 3.10 2.47
CA ALA A 8 -18.08 4.40 2.57
C ALA A 8 -19.60 4.30 2.58
N GLU A 9 -20.19 3.51 1.67
CA GLU A 9 -21.64 3.26 1.62
C GLU A 9 -22.12 2.54 2.89
N HIS A 10 -21.38 1.54 3.37
CA HIS A 10 -21.73 0.81 4.59
C HIS A 10 -21.73 1.70 5.84
N LEU A 11 -20.78 2.64 5.91
CA LEU A 11 -20.61 3.56 7.04
C LEU A 11 -21.38 4.89 6.87
N ALA A 12 -22.06 5.08 5.73
CA ALA A 12 -22.69 6.35 5.34
C ALA A 12 -21.72 7.55 5.41
N MET A 13 -20.50 7.36 4.89
CA MET A 13 -19.42 8.34 4.85
C MET A 13 -19.05 8.71 3.42
N GLU A 14 -18.49 9.90 3.23
CA GLU A 14 -17.77 10.26 2.00
C GLU A 14 -16.31 9.80 2.09
N PHE A 15 -15.63 9.70 0.95
CA PHE A 15 -14.20 9.37 0.88
C PHE A 15 -13.48 10.26 -0.12
N ASP A 16 -12.22 10.55 0.18
CA ASP A 16 -11.32 11.29 -0.71
C ASP A 16 -10.49 10.34 -1.59
N VAL A 17 -10.17 10.79 -2.80
CA VAL A 17 -9.26 10.09 -3.71
C VAL A 17 -7.90 10.77 -3.68
N ILE A 18 -6.87 10.00 -3.32
CA ILE A 18 -5.49 10.48 -3.21
C ILE A 18 -4.64 9.68 -4.19
N ASN A 19 -4.19 10.34 -5.25
CA ASN A 19 -3.44 9.68 -6.33
C ASN A 19 -2.13 9.04 -5.84
N ASP A 20 -1.48 9.64 -4.84
CA ASP A 20 -0.23 9.15 -4.26
C ASP A 20 -0.39 7.83 -3.47
N LEU A 21 -1.63 7.37 -3.24
CA LEU A 21 -1.94 6.05 -2.67
C LEU A 21 -2.15 4.96 -3.75
N GLY A 22 -1.93 5.28 -5.02
CA GLY A 22 -2.04 4.31 -6.13
C GLY A 22 -0.99 3.20 -6.07
N GLU A 23 -1.19 2.11 -6.81
CA GLU A 23 -0.20 1.03 -6.91
C GLU A 23 1.11 1.51 -7.54
N ILE A 24 2.19 0.74 -7.38
CA ILE A 24 3.49 0.97 -8.02
C ILE A 24 3.28 1.19 -9.52
N ASP A 25 3.76 2.32 -10.05
CA ASP A 25 3.58 2.61 -11.47
C ASP A 25 4.38 1.63 -12.33
N ARG A 26 3.64 0.96 -13.21
CA ARG A 26 4.13 -0.05 -14.15
C ARG A 26 3.59 0.17 -15.57
N SER A 27 3.12 1.39 -15.85
CA SER A 27 2.55 1.77 -17.13
C SER A 27 3.50 1.56 -18.32
N SER A 28 4.83 1.62 -18.09
CA SER A 28 5.86 1.46 -19.12
C SER A 28 5.86 0.12 -19.85
N THR A 29 5.28 -0.94 -19.27
CA THR A 29 5.30 -2.28 -19.87
C THR A 29 3.98 -2.72 -20.49
N GLY A 30 2.88 -2.00 -20.25
CA GLY A 30 1.54 -2.53 -20.55
C GLY A 30 1.28 -3.87 -19.83
N TYR A 31 0.57 -4.79 -20.49
CA TYR A 31 0.32 -6.13 -19.96
C TYR A 31 1.60 -6.98 -19.97
N LEU A 32 1.92 -7.58 -18.83
CA LEU A 32 2.92 -8.64 -18.73
C LEU A 32 2.24 -9.97 -18.37
N PRO A 33 2.66 -11.10 -18.99
CA PRO A 33 2.27 -12.42 -18.52
C PRO A 33 2.62 -12.62 -17.04
N ARG A 34 1.81 -13.41 -16.33
CA ARG A 34 1.93 -13.60 -14.88
C ARG A 34 3.35 -13.93 -14.41
N THR A 35 4.03 -14.85 -15.10
CA THR A 35 5.40 -15.25 -14.75
C THR A 35 6.40 -14.11 -14.90
N GLU A 36 6.28 -13.31 -15.97
CA GLU A 36 7.17 -12.18 -16.20
C GLU A 36 6.91 -11.04 -15.22
N HIS A 37 5.63 -10.79 -14.91
CA HIS A 37 5.22 -9.87 -13.86
C HIS A 37 5.84 -10.27 -12.52
N GLN A 38 5.78 -11.56 -12.19
CA GLN A 38 6.30 -12.10 -10.95
C GLN A 38 7.83 -11.88 -10.84
N ILE A 39 8.57 -12.21 -11.89
CA ILE A 39 10.02 -11.98 -11.94
C ILE A 39 10.37 -10.49 -11.84
N ALA A 40 9.58 -9.61 -12.47
CA ALA A 40 9.79 -8.16 -12.37
C ALA A 40 9.54 -7.64 -10.95
N ALA A 41 8.46 -8.09 -10.30
CA ALA A 41 8.16 -7.77 -8.90
C ALA A 41 9.27 -8.26 -7.96
N ASP A 42 9.77 -9.49 -8.14
CA ASP A 42 10.89 -10.03 -7.36
C ASP A 42 12.13 -9.14 -7.44
N LYS A 43 12.48 -8.70 -8.64
CA LYS A 43 13.62 -7.78 -8.86
C LYS A 43 13.37 -6.41 -8.24
N LEU A 44 12.15 -5.90 -8.34
CA LEU A 44 11.78 -4.58 -7.82
C LEU A 44 11.99 -4.51 -6.31
N PHE A 45 11.51 -5.50 -5.55
CA PHE A 45 11.70 -5.56 -4.10
C PHE A 45 13.17 -5.84 -3.73
N ARG A 46 13.88 -6.66 -4.52
CA ARG A 46 15.30 -6.97 -4.27
C ARG A 46 16.23 -5.78 -4.54
N PHE A 47 15.88 -4.91 -5.49
CA PHE A 47 16.68 -3.77 -5.91
C PHE A 47 15.87 -2.46 -5.80
N PRO A 48 15.55 -2.01 -4.57
CA PRO A 48 14.53 -0.97 -4.37
C PRO A 48 14.86 0.39 -4.97
N ASN A 49 16.14 0.66 -5.24
CA ASN A 49 16.62 1.90 -5.86
C ASN A 49 16.68 1.83 -7.40
N GLN A 50 16.38 0.67 -8.00
CA GLN A 50 16.49 0.47 -9.44
C GLN A 50 15.11 0.41 -10.07
N SER A 51 14.96 1.05 -11.23
CA SER A 51 13.78 0.89 -12.06
C SER A 51 13.88 -0.43 -12.81
N ILE A 52 12.85 -1.28 -12.68
CA ILE A 52 12.76 -2.55 -13.38
C ILE A 52 11.83 -2.35 -14.57
N ARG A 53 12.33 -2.49 -15.80
CA ARG A 53 11.54 -2.32 -17.03
C ARG A 53 10.85 -0.94 -17.15
N GLY A 54 11.44 0.10 -16.56
CA GLY A 54 10.87 1.46 -16.56
C GLY A 54 9.79 1.69 -15.50
N TRP A 55 9.53 0.73 -14.61
CA TRP A 55 8.61 0.91 -13.49
C TRP A 55 9.14 1.93 -12.49
N GLU A 56 8.22 2.52 -11.72
CA GLU A 56 8.55 3.25 -10.50
C GLU A 56 9.43 2.39 -9.58
N THR A 57 10.43 3.00 -8.94
CA THR A 57 11.28 2.27 -8.01
C THR A 57 10.53 1.97 -6.71
N ALA A 58 10.83 0.85 -6.05
CA ALA A 58 10.18 0.53 -4.78
C ALA A 58 10.44 1.61 -3.71
N LEU A 59 11.64 2.22 -3.73
CA LEU A 59 11.94 3.33 -2.83
C LEU A 59 11.07 4.56 -3.10
N ALA A 60 10.89 4.95 -4.37
CA ALA A 60 10.04 6.09 -4.72
C ALA A 60 8.57 5.84 -4.32
N ALA A 61 8.07 4.64 -4.62
CA ALA A 61 6.73 4.22 -4.22
C ALA A 61 6.53 4.24 -2.69
N GLN A 62 7.51 3.73 -1.93
CA GLN A 62 7.47 3.79 -0.46
C GLN A 62 7.45 5.24 0.04
N GLN A 63 8.32 6.10 -0.51
CA GLN A 63 8.41 7.50 -0.11
C GLN A 63 7.12 8.28 -0.33
N ARG A 64 6.45 8.10 -1.48
CA ARG A 64 5.15 8.75 -1.72
C ARG A 64 4.06 8.21 -0.79
N MET A 65 4.04 6.91 -0.50
CA MET A 65 3.09 6.32 0.44
C MET A 65 3.27 6.91 1.85
N VAL A 66 4.51 6.95 2.35
CA VAL A 66 4.83 7.53 3.65
C VAL A 66 4.37 8.98 3.70
N LYS A 67 4.72 9.78 2.69
CA LYS A 67 4.34 11.19 2.60
C LYS A 67 2.81 11.36 2.61
N ALA A 68 2.10 10.65 1.73
CA ALA A 68 0.64 10.77 1.61
C ALA A 68 -0.08 10.40 2.90
N ILE A 69 0.29 9.26 3.52
CA ILE A 69 -0.33 8.79 4.77
C ILE A 69 -0.03 9.74 5.94
N HIS A 70 1.19 10.24 6.04
CA HIS A 70 1.56 11.15 7.13
C HIS A 70 0.84 12.49 6.99
N THR A 71 0.79 13.05 5.78
CA THR A 71 0.02 14.28 5.51
C THR A 71 -1.47 14.11 5.82
N LEU A 72 -2.06 12.94 5.52
CA LEU A 72 -3.44 12.63 5.90
C LEU A 72 -3.64 12.68 7.41
N ILE A 73 -2.79 11.98 8.16
CA ILE A 73 -2.88 11.91 9.62
C ILE A 73 -2.65 13.29 10.27
N GLU A 74 -1.72 14.08 9.76
CA GLU A 74 -1.43 15.43 10.29
C GLU A 74 -2.57 16.41 10.05
N ASN A 75 -3.25 16.28 8.91
CA ASN A 75 -4.36 17.15 8.53
C ASN A 75 -5.70 16.72 9.11
N ASP A 76 -5.87 15.46 9.50
CA ASP A 76 -7.10 15.01 10.13
C ASP A 76 -7.35 15.77 11.45
N LYS A 77 -8.60 16.19 11.63
CA LYS A 77 -9.11 16.87 12.82
C LYS A 77 -10.27 16.09 13.45
N SER A 78 -10.61 14.94 12.89
CA SER A 78 -11.61 14.05 13.44
C SER A 78 -11.11 13.37 14.72
N THR A 79 -12.03 12.71 15.42
CA THR A 79 -11.71 11.85 16.57
C THR A 79 -11.88 10.37 16.25
N GLY A 80 -12.12 10.02 14.98
CA GLY A 80 -12.37 8.65 14.53
C GLY A 80 -11.13 8.01 13.93
N ASP A 81 -11.25 6.72 13.62
CA ASP A 81 -10.20 5.99 12.89
C ASP A 81 -10.24 6.34 11.39
N ILE A 82 -9.06 6.30 10.75
CA ILE A 82 -8.91 6.52 9.31
C ILE A 82 -8.78 5.16 8.61
N ALA A 83 -9.68 4.87 7.67
CA ALA A 83 -9.54 3.74 6.76
C ALA A 83 -8.84 4.16 5.46
N ILE A 84 -7.67 3.58 5.18
CA ILE A 84 -6.93 3.80 3.93
C ILE A 84 -7.11 2.58 3.03
N VAL A 85 -7.80 2.76 1.90
CA VAL A 85 -7.98 1.70 0.89
C VAL A 85 -7.00 1.91 -0.26
N SER A 86 -6.03 1.00 -0.38
CA SER A 86 -4.94 1.08 -1.37
C SER A 86 -4.68 -0.30 -1.99
N HIS A 87 -3.45 -0.56 -2.42
CA HIS A 87 -3.05 -1.73 -3.17
C HIS A 87 -1.95 -2.52 -2.45
N GLY A 88 -1.85 -3.81 -2.73
CA GLY A 88 -0.99 -4.73 -1.98
C GLY A 88 0.50 -4.38 -2.06
N GLY A 89 1.00 -3.98 -3.23
CA GLY A 89 2.42 -3.69 -3.42
C GLY A 89 2.86 -2.50 -2.58
N VAL A 90 2.21 -1.34 -2.78
CA VAL A 90 2.50 -0.13 -2.01
C VAL A 90 2.18 -0.25 -0.52
N ALA A 91 1.13 -0.98 -0.13
CA ALA A 91 0.83 -1.20 1.28
C ALA A 91 1.87 -2.09 1.97
N ALA A 92 2.47 -3.05 1.26
CA ALA A 92 3.60 -3.84 1.77
C ALA A 92 4.86 -2.97 1.96
N LEU A 93 5.11 -2.02 1.04
CA LEU A 93 6.19 -1.05 1.19
C LEU A 93 6.00 -0.17 2.43
N TYR A 94 4.78 0.32 2.68
CA TYR A 94 4.48 1.08 3.90
C TYR A 94 4.58 0.21 5.15
N LEU A 95 4.22 -1.07 5.09
CA LEU A 95 4.42 -2.00 6.20
C LEU A 95 5.90 -2.19 6.55
N CYS A 96 6.79 -2.28 5.55
CA CYS A 96 8.24 -2.31 5.80
C CYS A 96 8.72 -1.06 6.54
N TYR A 97 8.18 0.12 6.16
CA TYR A 97 8.48 1.39 6.82
C TYR A 97 8.04 1.39 8.28
N LEU A 98 6.80 0.99 8.58
CA LEU A 98 6.28 0.88 9.96
C LEU A 98 7.10 -0.09 10.83
N LYS A 99 7.64 -1.16 10.23
CA LYS A 99 8.50 -2.14 10.91
C LYS A 99 9.96 -1.72 11.01
N ALA A 100 10.32 -0.55 10.48
CA ALA A 100 11.69 -0.05 10.40
C ALA A 100 12.69 -1.07 9.82
N CYS A 101 12.26 -1.83 8.80
CA CYS A 101 13.10 -2.81 8.12
C CYS A 101 13.37 -2.42 6.66
N PRO A 102 14.40 -3.01 6.02
CA PRO A 102 14.58 -2.87 4.58
C PRO A 102 13.31 -3.29 3.82
N ILE A 103 13.12 -2.72 2.62
CA ILE A 103 12.08 -3.17 1.69
C ILE A 103 12.28 -4.67 1.43
N ASP A 104 11.25 -5.45 1.75
CA ASP A 104 11.27 -6.90 1.63
C ASP A 104 9.90 -7.38 1.13
N ARG A 105 9.95 -8.26 0.14
CA ARG A 105 8.78 -8.87 -0.46
C ARG A 105 8.05 -9.83 0.47
N GLY A 106 8.72 -10.33 1.51
CA GLY A 106 8.10 -11.14 2.55
C GLY A 106 6.97 -10.44 3.32
N TYR A 107 6.84 -9.11 3.18
CA TYR A 107 5.75 -8.32 3.77
C TYR A 107 4.56 -8.06 2.82
N GLU A 108 4.54 -8.67 1.63
CA GLU A 108 3.33 -8.68 0.80
C GLU A 108 2.15 -9.32 1.55
N GLN A 109 0.93 -8.89 1.21
CA GLN A 109 -0.27 -9.47 1.79
C GLN A 109 -0.35 -10.98 1.54
N PRO A 110 -0.91 -11.76 2.47
CA PRO A 110 -1.01 -13.21 2.32
C PRO A 110 -1.98 -13.61 1.19
N GLY A 111 -1.65 -14.71 0.52
CA GLY A 111 -2.48 -15.30 -0.53
C GLY A 111 -2.39 -14.60 -1.89
N THR A 112 -3.32 -14.92 -2.78
CA THR A 112 -3.41 -14.35 -4.13
C THR A 112 -4.62 -13.46 -4.34
N LYS A 113 -5.45 -13.31 -3.30
CA LYS A 113 -6.65 -12.47 -3.28
C LYS A 113 -6.33 -11.17 -2.55
N GLY A 114 -6.98 -10.08 -2.94
CA GLY A 114 -7.02 -8.86 -2.13
C GLY A 114 -7.93 -9.04 -0.91
N GLY A 115 -8.22 -7.94 -0.22
CA GLY A 115 -9.10 -7.96 0.96
C GLY A 115 -8.35 -8.27 2.26
N ASN A 116 -7.09 -7.86 2.36
CA ASN A 116 -6.36 -7.88 3.62
C ASN A 116 -6.15 -6.44 4.14
N TYR A 117 -5.99 -6.30 5.44
CA TYR A 117 -5.66 -5.03 6.09
C TYR A 117 -4.64 -5.23 7.22
N TYR A 118 -3.98 -4.16 7.63
CA TYR A 118 -3.23 -4.10 8.87
C TYR A 118 -3.57 -2.79 9.59
N CYS A 119 -3.30 -2.73 10.88
CA CYS A 119 -3.61 -1.56 11.71
C CYS A 119 -2.36 -1.04 12.40
N PHE A 120 -2.26 0.28 12.51
CA PHE A 120 -1.21 0.99 13.22
C PHE A 120 -1.78 2.24 13.90
N GLU A 121 -1.17 2.65 15.00
CA GLU A 121 -1.56 3.86 15.72
C GLU A 121 -1.19 5.10 14.89
N ALA A 122 -2.16 5.98 14.64
CA ALA A 122 -1.98 7.11 13.76
C ALA A 122 -0.86 8.06 14.22
N GLN A 123 -0.76 8.40 15.50
CA GLN A 123 0.23 9.38 15.97
C GLN A 123 1.63 8.78 16.07
N SER A 124 1.78 7.66 16.79
CA SER A 124 3.07 7.03 17.04
C SER A 124 3.62 6.25 15.83
N LYS A 125 2.75 5.93 14.86
CA LYS A 125 3.05 5.04 13.73
C LYS A 125 3.47 3.63 14.15
N LEU A 126 3.06 3.20 15.34
CA LEU A 126 3.36 1.85 15.83
C LEU A 126 2.35 0.86 15.26
N LEU A 127 2.87 -0.21 14.66
CA LEU A 127 2.06 -1.31 14.13
C LEU A 127 1.31 -2.02 15.28
N VAL A 128 -0.02 -2.05 15.21
CA VAL A 128 -0.88 -2.77 16.15
C VAL A 128 -0.93 -4.25 15.79
N HIS A 129 -1.18 -4.56 14.52
CA HIS A 129 -1.09 -5.93 13.99
C HIS A 129 -0.70 -5.91 12.50
N GLY A 130 -0.14 -7.02 12.02
CA GLY A 130 0.18 -7.21 10.59
C GLY A 130 -1.06 -7.58 9.77
N TRP A 131 -0.83 -8.07 8.54
CA TRP A 131 -1.90 -8.46 7.63
C TRP A 131 -2.90 -9.45 8.25
N GLN A 132 -4.18 -9.14 8.09
CA GLN A 132 -5.32 -10.00 8.40
C GLN A 132 -6.35 -9.89 7.27
N PRO A 133 -7.10 -10.97 6.98
CA PRO A 133 -8.22 -10.88 6.05
C PRO A 133 -9.28 -9.93 6.62
N ILE A 134 -9.92 -9.14 5.76
CA ILE A 134 -11.02 -8.24 6.14
C ILE A 134 -12.33 -9.03 6.33
N ASP A 135 -12.42 -10.20 5.71
CA ASP A 135 -13.53 -11.15 5.83
C ASP A 135 -13.15 -12.35 6.72
N PRO A 136 -14.14 -13.05 7.32
CA PRO A 136 -13.93 -14.22 8.17
C PRO A 136 -13.41 -15.47 7.45
#